data_AF-A0A1F3IH22-F1
#
_entry.id   AF-A0A1F3IH22-F1
#
_cell.length_a   1.000
_cell.length_b   1.000
_cell.length_c   1.000
_cell.angle_alpha   90.00
_cell.angle_beta   90.00
_cell.angle_gamma   90.00
#
_symmetry.space_group_name_H-M   'P 1'
#
loop_
_entity.id
_entity.type
_entity.pdbx_description
1 polymer ?
#
loop_
_entity_poly.entity_id
_entity_poly.type
_entity_poly.pdbx_seq_one_letter_code
_entity_poly.pdbx_strand_id
1 'polypeptide(L)'
;MFAQNSSDEIVIAKKVKLFSNVLNEERTLFIKLPDDYATSNKHYPVVFQLDGAERSCIKRLADVYRLQDEGLMPEVVNISIVNTDRNRDVFPFKTLYHRTSGGADNFIRFISEELIPFIDSSYRTTRHRTLVGFSGSGILVLYYLVSKPEDFEAYVPCSPSIAFDTDFFIDKLNSLFEKHVILKKTVAIVFGSAEGQAYYGEQYYFDMTNAVTSITNAFKENAPKGFNWSITSIPGGIHVPEGGVYEGLKNVFLGWKPLCEPEIMPAGGFFDFISSLPVSINSTSKEVFYTIDGSEPTRNSLKYTNPIKVSSPCNLKVKAIDGEFGESEISEVVFKQAPSFTGERFKGKTQKGISYQYYENYYFREGLPDFNEEAIVETGTTDQINLGIKKQYEGFAISFEGLIKIEKDGSYTFSVRSNDESKVILDGYDLIFKERGYPYDEKSGIVTLAKGFHSFKVLYVGPAFKKKLDLAVYYEGLGVEKQEIPAEVLFHKIGN
;
A
#
# COMPACT_ATOMS: atom_id res chain seq x y z
N MET A 1 11.43 3.68 -12.37
CA MET A 1 11.62 4.96 -13.07
C MET A 1 12.06 5.94 -12.00
N PHE A 2 13.30 6.46 -12.03
CA PHE A 2 13.81 7.38 -11.01
C PHE A 2 13.29 8.79 -11.31
N ALA A 3 12.08 9.11 -10.84
CA ALA A 3 11.54 10.46 -10.99
C ALA A 3 12.45 11.45 -10.24
N GLN A 4 12.89 12.51 -10.92
CA GLN A 4 13.67 13.59 -10.30
C GLN A 4 12.69 14.67 -9.84
N ASN A 5 12.58 14.86 -8.53
CA ASN A 5 11.82 15.98 -7.97
C ASN A 5 12.52 17.30 -8.30
N SER A 6 11.77 18.28 -8.79
CA SER A 6 12.27 19.59 -9.25
C SER A 6 12.41 20.61 -8.11
N SER A 7 12.68 20.17 -6.87
CA SER A 7 12.90 21.07 -5.74
C SER A 7 14.33 21.59 -5.76
N ASP A 8 14.50 22.90 -5.59
CA ASP A 8 15.82 23.53 -5.46
C ASP A 8 16.51 23.19 -4.11
N GLU A 9 15.77 22.62 -3.15
CA GLU A 9 16.27 22.24 -1.82
C GLU A 9 16.09 20.75 -1.52
N ILE A 10 17.09 20.14 -0.86
CA ILE A 10 17.02 18.78 -0.29
C ILE A 10 16.59 18.88 1.18
N VAL A 11 15.31 18.62 1.45
CA VAL A 11 14.76 18.64 2.81
C VAL A 11 14.90 17.25 3.44
N ILE A 12 15.76 17.13 4.46
CA ILE A 12 16.01 15.86 5.16
C ILE A 12 14.95 15.59 6.24
N ALA A 13 14.67 16.58 7.09
CA ALA A 13 13.69 16.48 8.16
C ALA A 13 13.30 17.89 8.67
N LYS A 14 12.09 18.01 9.25
CA LYS A 14 11.63 19.22 9.92
C LYS A 14 12.15 19.26 11.37
N LYS A 15 12.82 20.34 11.76
CA LYS A 15 13.19 20.59 13.16
C LYS A 15 11.98 21.14 13.93
N VAL A 16 11.63 20.49 15.03
CA VAL A 16 10.49 20.86 15.90
C VAL A 16 10.98 20.98 17.34
N LYS A 17 10.46 21.95 18.09
CA LYS A 17 10.74 22.16 19.51
C LYS A 17 9.48 21.86 20.31
N LEU A 18 9.63 21.12 21.41
CA LEU A 18 8.57 20.75 22.34
C LEU A 18 9.05 21.04 23.76
N PHE A 19 8.35 21.89 24.50
CA PHE A 19 8.64 22.08 25.93
C PHE A 19 8.07 20.90 26.73
N SER A 20 8.93 20.25 27.53
CA SER A 20 8.54 19.16 28.41
C SER A 20 8.30 19.69 29.82
N ASN A 21 7.11 19.49 30.36
CA ASN A 21 6.82 19.79 31.76
C ASN A 21 7.44 18.73 32.68
N VAL A 22 7.49 17.47 32.22
CA VAL A 22 8.10 16.37 32.98
C VAL A 22 9.59 16.61 33.23
N LEU A 23 10.30 17.10 32.22
CA LEU A 23 11.74 17.36 32.29
C LEU A 23 12.08 18.83 32.64
N ASN A 24 11.09 19.72 32.56
CA ASN A 24 11.22 21.17 32.71
C ASN A 24 12.31 21.77 31.79
N GLU A 25 12.27 21.40 30.51
CA GLU A 25 13.22 21.86 29.49
C GLU A 25 12.64 21.75 28.08
N GLU A 26 13.23 22.47 27.13
CA GLU A 26 12.89 22.36 25.72
C GLU A 26 13.59 21.14 25.08
N ARG A 27 12.82 20.29 24.40
CA ARG A 27 13.30 19.14 23.64
C ARG A 27 13.24 19.44 22.16
N THR A 28 14.29 19.07 21.44
CA THR A 28 14.35 19.20 19.97
C THR A 28 14.10 17.84 19.32
N LEU A 29 13.30 17.86 18.25
CA LEU A 29 12.96 16.71 17.43
C LEU A 29 13.33 17.00 15.97
N PHE A 30 13.77 15.98 15.24
CA PHE A 30 13.75 15.99 13.78
C PHE A 30 12.68 15.01 13.30
N ILE A 31 11.75 15.51 12.48
CA ILE A 31 10.59 14.76 12.01
C ILE A 31 10.68 14.64 10.48
N LYS A 32 10.79 13.41 9.98
CA LYS A 32 10.65 13.10 8.55
C LYS A 32 9.32 12.39 8.35
N LEU A 33 8.51 12.93 7.46
CA LEU A 33 7.23 12.35 7.02
C LEU A 33 7.46 11.53 5.75
N PRO A 34 6.70 10.46 5.52
CA PRO A 34 6.68 9.73 4.25
C PRO A 34 6.52 10.64 3.03
N ASP A 35 7.08 10.22 1.90
CA ASP A 35 7.05 11.03 0.68
C ASP A 35 5.62 11.22 0.12
N ASP A 36 4.73 10.24 0.34
CA ASP A 36 3.32 10.32 -0.04
C ASP A 36 2.44 11.07 0.98
N TYR A 37 2.98 11.50 2.12
CA TYR A 37 2.19 12.07 3.22
C TYR A 37 1.38 13.32 2.82
N ALA A 38 1.87 14.14 1.90
CA ALA A 38 1.12 15.34 1.48
C ALA A 38 -0.04 15.02 0.53
N THR A 39 0.05 13.91 -0.20
CA THR A 39 -0.90 13.51 -1.26
C THR A 39 -1.80 12.36 -0.84
N SER A 40 -1.58 11.82 0.36
CA SER A 40 -2.22 10.61 0.88
C SER A 40 -2.91 10.88 2.22
N ASN A 41 -4.06 10.24 2.41
CA ASN A 41 -4.79 10.24 3.69
C ASN A 41 -4.42 9.05 4.59
N LYS A 42 -3.41 8.25 4.23
CA LYS A 42 -2.96 7.09 5.02
C LYS A 42 -2.49 7.50 6.42
N HIS A 43 -2.62 6.55 7.36
CA HIS A 43 -1.95 6.58 8.65
C HIS A 43 -0.69 5.69 8.62
N TYR A 44 0.36 6.14 9.30
CA TYR A 44 1.69 5.53 9.20
C TYR A 44 2.23 5.03 10.55
N PRO A 45 2.90 3.88 10.60
CA PRO A 45 3.70 3.49 11.75
C PRO A 45 4.73 4.57 12.11
N VAL A 46 5.17 4.58 13.37
CA VAL A 46 6.10 5.61 13.87
C VAL A 46 7.39 4.97 14.36
N VAL A 47 8.52 5.47 13.89
CA VAL A 47 9.84 5.06 14.38
C VAL A 47 10.42 6.20 15.23
N PHE A 48 10.60 5.93 16.51
CA PHE A 48 11.24 6.85 17.45
C PHE A 48 12.71 6.48 17.60
N GLN A 49 13.61 7.38 17.23
CA GLN A 49 15.05 7.17 17.30
C GLN A 49 15.69 8.07 18.36
N LEU A 50 16.30 7.44 19.36
CA LEU A 50 17.08 8.11 20.38
C LEU A 50 18.44 8.56 19.82
N ASP A 51 19.15 9.44 20.53
CA ASP A 51 20.45 9.99 20.09
C ASP A 51 20.38 10.72 18.73
N GLY A 52 19.29 11.43 18.48
CA GLY A 52 18.92 12.00 17.18
C GLY A 52 19.66 13.25 16.72
N ALA A 53 20.93 13.44 17.07
CA ALA A 53 21.71 14.61 16.59
C ALA A 53 21.73 14.67 15.04
N GLU A 54 21.88 15.87 14.45
CA GLU A 54 21.71 16.12 13.00
C GLU A 54 22.41 15.09 12.09
N ARG A 55 23.71 14.84 12.31
CA ARG A 55 24.47 13.85 11.52
C ARG A 55 23.98 12.41 11.71
N SER A 56 23.58 12.06 12.93
CA SER A 56 23.08 10.72 13.25
C SER A 56 21.70 10.50 12.64
N CYS A 57 20.85 11.54 12.63
CA CYS A 57 19.54 11.51 11.99
C CYS A 57 19.66 11.18 10.48
N ILE A 58 20.56 11.87 9.76
CA ILE A 58 20.79 11.64 8.32
C ILE A 58 21.19 10.19 8.04
N LYS A 59 22.20 9.67 8.76
CA LYS A 59 22.71 8.31 8.55
C LYS A 59 21.62 7.25 8.74
N ARG A 60 20.80 7.42 9.77
CA ARG A 60 19.77 6.43 10.12
C ARG A 60 18.52 6.55 9.24
N LEU A 61 18.22 7.74 8.73
CA LEU A 61 17.22 7.93 7.68
C LEU A 61 17.62 7.20 6.39
N ALA A 62 18.91 7.17 6.04
CA ALA A 62 19.38 6.41 4.88
C ALA A 62 19.10 4.89 5.02
N ASP A 63 19.26 4.33 6.22
CA ASP A 63 18.88 2.93 6.48
C ASP A 63 17.38 2.70 6.35
N VAL A 64 16.55 3.65 6.81
CA VAL A 64 15.09 3.60 6.65
C VAL A 64 14.70 3.62 5.16
N TYR A 65 15.21 4.57 4.38
CA TYR A 65 14.90 4.63 2.95
C TYR A 65 15.34 3.37 2.20
N ARG A 66 16.52 2.83 2.53
CA ARG A 66 17.00 1.60 1.90
C ARG A 66 16.06 0.42 2.14
N LEU A 67 15.50 0.29 3.35
CA LEU A 67 14.51 -0.76 3.63
C LEU A 67 13.18 -0.53 2.89
N GLN A 68 12.76 0.73 2.74
CA GLN A 68 11.54 1.09 2.02
C GLN A 68 11.68 0.82 0.52
N ASP A 69 12.81 1.22 -0.08
CA ASP A 69 13.15 0.96 -1.49
C ASP A 69 13.24 -0.54 -1.80
N GLU A 70 13.71 -1.34 -0.83
CA GLU A 70 13.77 -2.80 -0.93
C GLU A 70 12.40 -3.48 -0.63
N GLY A 71 11.38 -2.72 -0.24
CA GLY A 71 10.05 -3.24 0.11
C GLY A 71 10.04 -4.07 1.39
N LEU A 72 11.01 -3.87 2.29
CA LEU A 72 11.19 -4.61 3.53
C LEU A 72 10.57 -3.93 4.76
N MET A 73 10.13 -2.68 4.64
CA MET A 73 9.39 -1.97 5.68
C MET A 73 8.37 -0.99 5.07
N PRO A 74 7.29 -0.64 5.80
CA PRO A 74 6.35 0.37 5.36
C PRO A 74 6.95 1.78 5.34
N GLU A 75 6.23 2.70 4.71
CA GLU A 75 6.39 4.12 4.96
C GLU A 75 6.15 4.46 6.44
N VAL A 76 7.02 5.28 7.04
CA VAL A 76 6.95 5.61 8.47
C VAL A 76 7.08 7.11 8.74
N VAL A 77 6.41 7.58 9.79
CA VAL A 77 6.77 8.85 10.42
C VAL A 77 8.00 8.61 11.28
N ASN A 78 9.14 9.20 10.92
CA ASN A 78 10.39 9.02 11.65
C ASN A 78 10.68 10.21 12.57
N ILE A 79 10.84 9.95 13.86
CA ILE A 79 11.03 10.94 14.93
C ILE A 79 12.40 10.73 15.57
N SER A 80 13.36 11.62 15.30
CA SER A 80 14.66 11.62 15.95
C SER A 80 14.67 12.57 17.16
N ILE A 81 14.92 12.04 18.35
CA ILE A 81 14.91 12.78 19.62
C ILE A 81 16.32 13.25 19.96
N VAL A 82 16.54 14.56 20.02
CA VAL A 82 17.84 15.16 20.35
C VAL A 82 18.04 15.16 21.87
N ASN A 83 19.23 14.79 22.31
CA ASN A 83 19.60 14.81 23.73
C ASN A 83 19.82 16.25 24.25
N THR A 84 19.48 16.47 25.52
CA THR A 84 19.97 17.62 26.31
C THR A 84 21.05 17.13 27.28
N ASP A 85 20.67 16.34 28.28
CA ASP A 85 21.55 15.55 29.16
C ASP A 85 21.32 14.07 28.91
N ARG A 86 22.07 13.53 27.95
CA ARG A 86 21.97 12.14 27.54
C ARG A 86 22.12 11.17 28.71
N ASN A 87 23.07 11.43 29.61
CA ASN A 87 23.38 10.49 30.68
C ASN A 87 22.27 10.44 31.73
N ARG A 88 21.67 11.59 32.05
CA ARG A 88 20.46 11.65 32.88
C ARG A 88 19.33 10.83 32.26
N ASP A 89 19.10 11.04 30.96
CA ASP A 89 17.93 10.51 30.27
C ASP A 89 17.99 9.00 30.01
N VAL A 90 19.18 8.42 29.79
CA VAL A 90 19.28 7.02 29.31
C VAL A 90 19.60 5.98 30.39
N PHE A 91 20.13 6.39 31.55
CA PHE A 91 20.52 5.45 32.60
C PHE A 91 19.41 5.33 33.67
N PRO A 92 18.87 4.11 33.91
CA PRO A 92 17.85 3.89 34.94
C PRO A 92 18.40 3.83 36.37
N PHE A 93 19.73 3.73 36.51
CA PHE A 93 20.41 3.69 37.80
C PHE A 93 21.51 4.75 37.86
N LYS A 94 21.93 5.09 39.08
CA LYS A 94 23.10 5.93 39.31
C LYS A 94 24.37 5.12 39.02
N THR A 95 25.27 5.70 38.24
CA THR A 95 26.58 5.11 37.94
C THR A 95 27.71 6.09 38.24
N LEU A 96 28.86 5.56 38.70
CA LEU A 96 30.04 6.35 39.01
C LEU A 96 30.67 7.01 37.77
N TYR A 97 30.44 6.44 36.58
CA TYR A 97 30.98 6.95 35.31
C TYR A 97 30.23 8.18 34.79
N HIS A 98 28.97 8.36 35.20
CA HIS A 98 28.10 9.42 34.69
C HIS A 98 27.36 10.13 35.83
N ARG A 99 27.87 11.29 36.24
CA ARG A 99 27.37 12.04 37.40
C ARG A 99 25.87 12.36 37.36
N THR A 100 25.34 12.63 36.17
CA THR A 100 23.94 13.03 35.97
C THR A 100 22.96 11.86 35.80
N SER A 101 23.44 10.61 35.77
CA SER A 101 22.66 9.37 35.54
C SER A 101 21.48 9.15 36.51
N GLY A 102 20.60 8.20 36.18
CA GLY A 102 19.48 7.78 37.05
C GLY A 102 18.18 8.56 36.82
N GLY A 103 18.01 9.21 35.66
CA GLY A 103 16.83 9.99 35.32
C GLY A 103 15.91 9.33 34.28
N ALA A 104 16.16 8.06 33.92
CA ALA A 104 15.42 7.39 32.85
C ALA A 104 13.89 7.37 33.05
N ASP A 105 13.41 7.22 34.29
CA ASP A 105 11.97 7.23 34.57
C ASP A 105 11.28 8.52 34.13
N ASN A 106 11.92 9.68 34.39
CA ASN A 106 11.37 10.96 33.94
C ASN A 106 11.42 11.09 32.42
N PHE A 107 12.44 10.52 31.78
CA PHE A 107 12.54 10.55 30.32
C PHE A 107 11.52 9.61 29.65
N ILE A 108 11.26 8.44 30.21
CA ILE A 108 10.15 7.55 29.81
C ILE A 108 8.82 8.28 29.95
N ARG A 109 8.60 8.97 31.09
CA ARG A 109 7.38 9.76 31.30
C ARG A 109 7.23 10.88 30.29
N PHE A 110 8.29 11.60 29.93
CA PHE A 110 8.24 12.57 28.84
C PHE A 110 7.81 11.92 27.52
N ILE A 111 8.40 10.78 27.15
CA ILE A 111 8.05 10.10 25.90
C ILE A 111 6.58 9.67 25.92
N SER A 112 6.13 9.06 27.01
CA SER A 112 4.78 8.49 27.17
C SER A 112 3.68 9.55 27.32
N GLU A 113 3.89 10.52 28.22
CA GLU A 113 2.87 11.47 28.66
C GLU A 113 2.81 12.72 27.77
N GLU A 114 3.90 13.06 27.07
CA GLU A 114 4.02 14.31 26.32
C GLU A 114 4.34 14.10 24.83
N LEU A 115 5.41 13.36 24.52
CA LEU A 115 5.88 13.22 23.13
C LEU A 115 4.94 12.39 22.26
N ILE A 116 4.56 11.18 22.69
CA ILE A 116 3.65 10.31 21.92
C ILE A 116 2.31 11.03 21.66
N PRO A 117 1.64 11.62 22.67
CA PRO A 117 0.42 12.40 22.44
C PRO A 117 0.60 13.59 21.48
N PHE A 118 1.73 14.30 21.56
CA PHE A 118 2.04 15.38 20.62
C PHE A 118 2.16 14.86 19.19
N ILE A 119 2.86 13.74 18.97
CA ILE A 119 3.02 13.14 17.64
C ILE A 119 1.68 12.66 17.09
N ASP A 120 0.90 11.92 17.88
CA ASP A 120 -0.38 11.34 17.43
C ASP A 120 -1.47 12.40 17.18
N SER A 121 -1.39 13.55 17.86
CA SER A 121 -2.32 14.68 17.60
C SER A 121 -1.88 15.56 16.43
N SER A 122 -0.59 15.56 16.09
CA SER A 122 -0.02 16.41 15.04
C SER A 122 0.09 15.71 13.69
N TYR A 123 0.14 14.38 13.68
CA TYR A 123 0.43 13.57 12.50
C TYR A 123 -0.51 12.37 12.39
N ARG A 124 -0.75 11.89 11.16
CA ARG A 124 -1.56 10.68 10.89
C ARG A 124 -0.73 9.43 11.18
N THR A 125 -0.76 9.00 12.42
CA THR A 125 0.00 7.84 12.91
C THR A 125 -0.89 6.63 13.17
N THR A 126 -0.35 5.42 13.01
CA THR A 126 -0.97 4.20 13.52
C THR A 126 -0.53 3.98 14.97
N ARG A 127 -1.08 2.95 15.61
CA ARG A 127 -0.62 2.55 16.95
C ARG A 127 0.73 1.85 16.93
N HIS A 128 1.19 1.35 15.78
CA HIS A 128 2.44 0.60 15.68
C HIS A 128 3.64 1.54 15.80
N ARG A 129 4.31 1.50 16.95
CA ARG A 129 5.47 2.33 17.28
C ARG A 129 6.69 1.46 17.55
N THR A 130 7.82 1.89 17.00
CA THR A 130 9.12 1.24 17.21
C THR A 130 10.06 2.20 17.92
N LEU A 131 10.66 1.79 19.04
CA LEU A 131 11.69 2.55 19.74
C LEU A 131 13.08 2.02 19.41
N VAL A 132 13.94 2.88 18.87
CA VAL A 132 15.32 2.57 18.45
C VAL A 132 16.32 3.33 19.31
N GLY A 133 17.34 2.63 19.83
CA GLY A 133 18.37 3.20 20.69
C GLY A 133 19.72 2.57 20.47
N PHE A 134 20.77 3.23 20.95
CA PHE A 134 22.16 2.97 20.62
C PHE A 134 23.02 3.04 21.89
N SER A 135 23.89 2.05 22.13
CA SER A 135 24.82 2.12 23.26
C SER A 135 24.06 2.35 24.59
N GLY A 136 24.38 3.43 25.31
CA GLY A 136 23.62 3.87 26.49
C GLY A 136 22.13 4.14 26.25
N SER A 137 21.69 4.63 25.08
CA SER A 137 20.26 4.72 24.80
C SER A 137 19.65 3.37 24.41
N GLY A 138 20.46 2.36 24.06
CA GLY A 138 20.02 0.98 23.88
C GLY A 138 19.61 0.30 25.18
N ILE A 139 20.27 0.61 26.31
CA ILE A 139 19.80 0.13 27.62
C ILE A 139 18.50 0.82 28.05
N LEU A 140 18.30 2.09 27.67
CA LEU A 140 17.01 2.77 27.88
C LEU A 140 15.90 2.07 27.10
N VAL A 141 16.14 1.61 25.86
CA VAL A 141 15.15 0.85 25.09
C VAL A 141 14.74 -0.43 25.81
N LEU A 142 15.71 -1.20 26.32
CA LEU A 142 15.43 -2.39 27.12
C LEU A 142 14.70 -2.04 28.43
N TYR A 143 15.06 -0.93 29.07
CA TYR A 143 14.39 -0.46 30.27
C TYR A 143 12.95 0.00 29.99
N TYR A 144 12.70 0.64 28.85
CA TYR A 144 11.37 1.06 28.43
C TYR A 144 10.46 -0.16 28.27
N LEU A 145 10.94 -1.21 27.60
CA LEU A 145 10.21 -2.47 27.42
C LEU A 145 9.72 -3.06 28.74
N VAL A 146 10.55 -3.07 29.79
CA VAL A 146 10.20 -3.68 31.08
C VAL A 146 9.40 -2.75 32.00
N SER A 147 9.46 -1.44 31.77
CA SER A 147 8.80 -0.44 32.62
C SER A 147 7.45 0.03 32.08
N LYS A 148 7.30 0.12 30.75
CA LYS A 148 6.15 0.70 30.07
C LYS A 148 5.91 0.02 28.70
N PRO A 149 5.73 -1.31 28.67
CA PRO A 149 5.63 -2.08 27.42
C PRO A 149 4.47 -1.66 26.52
N GLU A 150 3.43 -1.02 27.05
CA GLU A 150 2.21 -0.64 26.35
C GLU A 150 2.38 0.44 25.28
N ASP A 151 3.42 1.28 25.37
CA ASP A 151 3.58 2.43 24.47
C ASP A 151 4.14 2.05 23.09
N PHE A 152 4.90 0.96 23.02
CA PHE A 152 5.59 0.51 21.81
C PHE A 152 5.36 -0.98 21.53
N GLU A 153 5.10 -1.32 20.28
CA GLU A 153 4.97 -2.68 19.75
C GLU A 153 6.34 -3.31 19.50
N ALA A 154 7.33 -2.49 19.15
CA ALA A 154 8.66 -2.96 18.77
C ALA A 154 9.82 -2.16 19.37
N TYR A 155 10.95 -2.84 19.58
CA TYR A 155 12.13 -2.30 20.22
C TYR A 155 13.38 -2.74 19.45
N VAL A 156 14.25 -1.77 19.13
CA VAL A 156 15.53 -2.00 18.45
C VAL A 156 16.67 -1.42 19.28
N PRO A 157 17.15 -2.15 20.29
CA PRO A 157 18.38 -1.80 20.99
C PRO A 157 19.60 -2.22 20.14
N CYS A 158 20.31 -1.22 19.61
CA CYS A 158 21.55 -1.40 18.86
C CYS A 158 22.76 -1.23 19.79
N SER A 159 23.59 -2.26 19.89
CA SER A 159 24.73 -2.38 20.80
C SER A 159 24.39 -1.89 22.21
N PRO A 160 23.28 -2.34 22.85
CA PRO A 160 22.92 -1.88 24.18
C PRO A 160 24.07 -2.18 25.16
N SER A 161 24.45 -1.19 25.96
CA SER A 161 25.49 -1.32 26.98
C SER A 161 25.02 -2.12 28.21
N ILE A 162 24.43 -3.28 27.99
CA ILE A 162 23.80 -4.14 29.01
C ILE A 162 24.81 -4.59 30.07
N ALA A 163 26.09 -4.72 29.72
CA ALA A 163 27.17 -5.11 30.63
C ALA A 163 27.43 -4.11 31.78
N PHE A 164 26.85 -2.89 31.75
CA PHE A 164 26.92 -1.99 32.89
C PHE A 164 26.24 -2.56 34.14
N ASP A 165 25.16 -3.35 33.97
CA ASP A 165 24.47 -4.05 35.05
C ASP A 165 23.58 -5.18 34.47
N THR A 166 24.21 -6.29 34.07
CA THR A 166 23.50 -7.39 33.41
C THR A 166 22.37 -7.95 34.28
N ASP A 167 22.65 -8.21 35.56
CA ASP A 167 21.69 -8.84 36.47
C ASP A 167 20.45 -7.97 36.67
N PHE A 168 20.61 -6.65 36.80
CA PHE A 168 19.49 -5.71 36.85
C PHE A 168 18.55 -5.85 35.65
N PHE A 169 19.08 -5.92 34.43
CA PHE A 169 18.26 -6.03 33.23
C PHE A 169 17.59 -7.41 33.11
N ILE A 170 18.29 -8.48 33.47
CA ILE A 170 17.74 -9.84 33.43
C ILE A 170 16.62 -10.01 34.46
N ASP A 171 16.79 -9.51 35.69
CA ASP A 171 15.77 -9.56 36.73
C ASP A 171 14.51 -8.81 36.32
N LYS A 172 14.65 -7.61 35.74
CA LYS A 172 13.51 -6.83 35.25
C LYS A 172 12.81 -7.53 34.09
N LEU A 173 13.56 -8.13 33.18
CA LEU A 173 13.01 -8.84 32.03
C LEU A 173 12.24 -10.09 32.47
N ASN A 174 12.81 -10.90 33.37
CA ASN A 174 12.13 -12.07 33.92
C ASN A 174 10.86 -11.66 34.69
N SER A 175 10.92 -10.58 35.47
CA SER A 175 9.72 -10.06 36.15
C SER A 175 8.63 -9.60 35.17
N LEU A 176 9.00 -9.02 34.03
CA LEU A 176 8.04 -8.68 32.97
C LEU A 176 7.37 -9.95 32.42
N PHE A 177 8.17 -10.98 32.12
CA PHE A 177 7.68 -12.23 31.54
C PHE A 177 6.80 -13.02 32.50
N GLU A 178 7.17 -13.11 33.78
CA GLU A 178 6.36 -13.77 34.81
C GLU A 178 4.97 -13.13 34.96
N LYS A 179 4.86 -11.83 34.73
CA LYS A 179 3.58 -11.10 34.81
C LYS A 179 2.67 -11.31 33.61
N HIS A 180 3.19 -11.83 32.50
CA HIS A 180 2.45 -11.90 31.23
C HIS A 180 2.45 -13.31 30.64
N VAL A 181 1.27 -13.93 30.56
CA VAL A 181 1.11 -15.19 29.80
C VAL A 181 1.20 -14.94 28.29
N ILE A 182 0.72 -13.77 27.85
CA ILE A 182 0.75 -13.30 26.46
C ILE A 182 1.31 -11.88 26.47
N LEU A 183 2.38 -11.64 25.71
CA LEU A 183 2.96 -10.31 25.52
C LEU A 183 3.37 -10.18 24.05
N LYS A 184 2.54 -9.49 23.26
CA LYS A 184 2.81 -9.26 21.84
C LYS A 184 3.76 -8.08 21.67
N LYS A 185 5.06 -8.38 21.61
CA LYS A 185 6.12 -7.39 21.38
C LYS A 185 7.18 -7.98 20.47
N THR A 186 7.85 -7.13 19.70
CA THR A 186 8.99 -7.52 18.87
C THR A 186 10.27 -6.84 19.36
N VAL A 187 11.31 -7.60 19.67
CA VAL A 187 12.61 -7.07 20.12
C VAL A 187 13.71 -7.53 19.17
N ALA A 188 14.34 -6.60 18.46
CA ALA A 188 15.43 -6.88 17.53
C ALA A 188 16.72 -6.26 18.04
N ILE A 189 17.52 -7.04 18.76
CA ILE A 189 18.80 -6.58 19.31
C ILE A 189 19.88 -6.78 18.24
N VAL A 190 20.73 -5.76 18.05
CA VAL A 190 21.83 -5.83 17.08
C VAL A 190 23.15 -5.50 17.76
N PHE A 191 24.22 -6.24 17.46
CA PHE A 191 25.58 -6.01 17.99
C PHE A 191 26.62 -6.11 16.88
N GLY A 192 27.81 -5.56 17.09
CA GLY A 192 28.99 -5.87 16.28
C GLY A 192 29.64 -7.19 16.70
N SER A 193 30.21 -7.97 15.78
CA SER A 193 30.93 -9.19 16.16
C SER A 193 32.22 -8.93 16.96
N ALA A 194 32.75 -7.71 16.92
CA ALA A 194 33.93 -7.26 17.68
C ALA A 194 33.56 -6.24 18.77
N GLU A 195 32.32 -6.29 19.28
CA GLU A 195 31.75 -5.40 20.29
C GLU A 195 32.65 -5.29 21.54
N GLY A 196 33.25 -4.12 21.81
CA GLY A 196 34.08 -3.91 23.00
C GLY A 196 35.56 -4.21 22.84
N GLN A 197 35.98 -5.02 21.85
CA GLN A 197 37.40 -5.34 21.61
C GLN A 197 38.23 -4.08 21.27
N ALA A 198 37.65 -3.17 20.47
CA ALA A 198 38.36 -2.01 19.97
C ALA A 198 38.46 -0.83 20.97
N TYR A 199 37.56 -0.75 21.96
CA TYR A 199 37.39 0.46 22.79
C TYR A 199 37.61 0.26 24.30
N TYR A 200 37.30 -0.92 24.84
CA TYR A 200 37.23 -1.14 26.30
C TYR A 200 38.10 -2.31 26.78
N GLY A 201 38.79 -3.00 25.87
CA GLY A 201 39.69 -4.12 26.19
C GLY A 201 38.97 -5.46 26.35
N GLU A 202 39.75 -6.52 26.61
CA GLU A 202 39.26 -7.91 26.63
C GLU A 202 38.20 -8.18 27.71
N GLN A 203 38.31 -7.53 28.88
CA GLN A 203 37.35 -7.73 29.98
C GLN A 203 35.94 -7.28 29.60
N TYR A 204 35.79 -6.09 29.03
CA TYR A 204 34.48 -5.59 28.62
C TYR A 204 33.89 -6.41 27.47
N TYR A 205 34.73 -6.91 26.54
CA TYR A 205 34.28 -7.86 25.52
C TYR A 205 33.70 -9.14 26.15
N PHE A 206 34.35 -9.69 27.17
CA PHE A 206 33.87 -10.85 27.91
C PHE A 206 32.56 -10.54 28.64
N ASP A 207 32.46 -9.40 29.33
CA ASP A 207 31.26 -8.98 30.04
C ASP A 207 30.07 -8.78 29.08
N MET A 208 30.30 -8.17 27.92
CA MET A 208 29.28 -8.04 26.86
C MET A 208 28.85 -9.39 26.31
N THR A 209 29.79 -10.31 26.07
CA THR A 209 29.49 -11.67 25.59
C THR A 209 28.62 -12.43 26.59
N ASN A 210 28.93 -12.31 27.88
CA ASN A 210 28.12 -12.89 28.96
C ASN A 210 26.73 -12.26 29.00
N ALA A 211 26.64 -10.94 28.91
CA ALA A 211 25.36 -10.24 28.93
C ALA A 211 24.45 -10.62 27.74
N VAL A 212 25.02 -10.75 26.53
CA VAL A 212 24.31 -11.26 25.34
C VAL A 212 23.84 -12.70 25.56
N THR A 213 24.67 -13.53 26.18
CA THR A 213 24.30 -14.91 26.51
C THR A 213 23.14 -14.94 27.52
N SER A 214 23.21 -14.16 28.59
CA SER A 214 22.18 -14.08 29.62
C SER A 214 20.83 -13.63 29.06
N ILE A 215 20.80 -12.57 28.23
CA ILE A 215 19.55 -12.10 27.63
C ILE A 215 18.99 -13.10 26.61
N THR A 216 19.87 -13.79 25.87
CA THR A 216 19.47 -14.86 24.95
C THR A 216 18.79 -16.00 25.70
N ASN A 217 19.34 -16.41 26.85
CA ASN A 217 18.77 -17.47 27.67
C ASN A 217 17.43 -17.03 28.28
N ALA A 218 17.36 -15.81 28.83
CA ALA A 218 16.10 -15.25 29.34
C ALA A 218 14.99 -15.23 28.25
N PHE A 219 15.31 -14.83 27.02
CA PHE A 219 14.36 -14.90 25.91
C PHE A 219 13.97 -16.32 25.51
N LYS A 220 14.92 -17.26 25.48
CA LYS A 220 14.62 -18.66 25.10
C LYS A 220 13.77 -19.39 26.13
N GLU A 221 14.04 -19.15 27.41
CA GLU A 221 13.47 -19.92 28.51
C GLU A 221 12.16 -19.30 29.00
N ASN A 222 12.08 -17.97 29.03
CA ASN A 222 11.02 -17.27 29.76
C ASN A 222 10.11 -16.40 28.87
N ALA A 223 10.42 -16.19 27.59
CA ALA A 223 9.62 -15.30 26.75
C ALA A 223 8.17 -15.81 26.60
N PRO A 224 7.17 -14.96 26.86
CA PRO A 224 5.77 -15.36 26.82
C PRO A 224 5.24 -15.46 25.38
N LYS A 225 4.05 -16.03 25.23
CA LYS A 225 3.44 -16.23 23.91
C LYS A 225 3.25 -14.88 23.20
N GLY A 226 3.68 -14.82 21.95
CA GLY A 226 3.60 -13.62 21.11
C GLY A 226 4.78 -12.67 21.26
N PHE A 227 5.75 -12.95 22.14
CA PHE A 227 6.98 -12.18 22.25
C PHE A 227 7.96 -12.66 21.18
N ASN A 228 8.12 -11.87 20.13
CA ASN A 228 9.02 -12.15 19.03
C ASN A 228 10.37 -11.49 19.32
N TRP A 229 11.47 -12.21 19.13
CA TRP A 229 12.79 -11.65 19.37
C TRP A 229 13.82 -12.13 18.36
N SER A 230 14.83 -11.30 18.14
CA SER A 230 16.02 -11.62 17.36
C SER A 230 17.25 -10.96 17.99
N ILE A 231 18.39 -11.61 17.88
CA ILE A 231 19.69 -11.07 18.27
C ILE A 231 20.63 -11.28 17.08
N THR A 232 21.03 -10.19 16.45
CA THR A 232 21.85 -10.20 15.23
C THR A 232 23.25 -9.66 15.52
N SER A 233 24.27 -10.40 15.10
CA SER A 233 25.67 -9.97 15.15
C SER A 233 26.13 -9.58 13.74
N ILE A 234 26.58 -8.33 13.56
CA ILE A 234 27.11 -7.82 12.30
C ILE A 234 28.59 -8.20 12.19
N PRO A 235 28.99 -9.05 11.22
CA PRO A 235 30.37 -9.48 11.05
C PRO A 235 31.32 -8.30 10.82
N GLY A 236 32.42 -8.26 11.57
CA GLY A 236 33.39 -7.16 11.52
C GLY A 236 32.92 -5.85 12.17
N GLY A 237 31.65 -5.79 12.61
CA GLY A 237 31.10 -4.64 13.30
C GLY A 237 31.75 -4.42 14.66
N ILE A 238 32.01 -3.15 15.00
CA ILE A 238 32.42 -2.70 16.34
C ILE A 238 31.20 -2.13 17.09
N HIS A 239 31.43 -1.38 18.17
CA HIS A 239 30.36 -0.75 18.96
C HIS A 239 29.48 0.18 18.10
N VAL A 240 28.16 -0.07 18.11
CA VAL A 240 27.15 0.58 17.25
C VAL A 240 27.51 0.41 15.77
N PRO A 241 27.41 -0.81 15.23
CA PRO A 241 27.87 -1.12 13.89
C PRO A 241 27.05 -0.37 12.81
N GLU A 242 27.71 -0.06 11.70
CA GLU A 242 27.02 0.44 10.49
C GLU A 242 26.00 -0.60 10.01
N GLY A 243 24.82 -0.13 9.57
CA GLY A 243 23.70 -1.00 9.24
C GLY A 243 22.94 -1.56 10.46
N GLY A 244 23.30 -1.18 11.69
CA GLY A 244 22.59 -1.64 12.90
C GLY A 244 21.11 -1.25 12.93
N VAL A 245 20.75 -0.06 12.43
CA VAL A 245 19.35 0.36 12.29
C VAL A 245 18.66 -0.44 11.19
N TYR A 246 19.32 -0.59 10.03
CA TYR A 246 18.81 -1.40 8.92
C TYR A 246 18.47 -2.83 9.36
N GLU A 247 19.40 -3.55 9.99
CA GLU A 247 19.16 -4.93 10.44
C GLU A 247 18.11 -4.99 11.56
N GLY A 248 18.10 -4.04 12.48
CA GLY A 248 17.12 -3.98 13.55
C GLY A 248 15.70 -3.78 13.04
N LEU A 249 15.48 -2.78 12.19
CA LEU A 249 14.17 -2.50 11.60
C LEU A 249 13.72 -3.59 10.63
N LYS A 250 14.64 -4.16 9.84
CA LYS A 250 14.35 -5.32 8.98
C LYS A 250 13.78 -6.49 9.78
N ASN A 251 14.31 -6.76 10.97
CA ASN A 251 13.80 -7.82 11.84
C ASN A 251 12.47 -7.44 12.50
N VAL A 252 12.23 -6.16 12.81
CA VAL A 252 10.92 -5.68 13.28
C VAL A 252 9.84 -5.91 12.22
N PHE A 253 10.15 -5.60 10.97
CA PHE A 253 9.23 -5.75 9.83
C PHE A 253 9.45 -7.06 9.06
N LEU A 254 10.02 -8.09 9.70
CA LEU A 254 10.32 -9.35 9.03
C LEU A 254 9.03 -10.00 8.52
N GLY A 255 8.95 -10.20 7.20
CA GLY A 255 7.78 -10.76 6.54
C GLY A 255 6.64 -9.77 6.33
N TRP A 256 6.84 -8.48 6.65
CA TRP A 256 5.93 -7.42 6.26
C TRP A 256 5.75 -7.39 4.75
N LYS A 257 4.52 -7.11 4.33
CA LYS A 257 4.16 -6.87 2.93
C LYS A 257 3.14 -5.72 2.91
N PRO A 258 3.16 -4.87 1.87
CA PRO A 258 2.11 -3.87 1.71
C PRO A 258 0.74 -4.55 1.59
N LEU A 259 -0.29 -3.90 2.13
CA LEU A 259 -1.65 -4.38 1.96
C LEU A 259 -2.04 -4.31 0.48
N CYS A 260 -2.47 -5.44 -0.08
CA CYS A 260 -3.02 -5.48 -1.43
C CYS A 260 -4.33 -4.68 -1.49
N GLU A 261 -4.51 -3.93 -2.58
CA GLU A 261 -5.79 -3.33 -2.92
C GLU A 261 -6.87 -4.43 -2.99
N PRO A 262 -8.02 -4.26 -2.32
CA PRO A 262 -9.13 -5.19 -2.44
C PRO A 262 -9.65 -5.29 -3.88
N GLU A 263 -10.15 -6.45 -4.30
CA GLU A 263 -10.77 -6.62 -5.61
C GLU A 263 -12.29 -6.61 -5.46
N ILE A 264 -12.99 -5.78 -6.27
CA ILE A 264 -14.44 -5.64 -6.24
C ILE A 264 -15.06 -6.42 -7.40
N MET A 265 -16.00 -7.32 -7.09
CA MET A 265 -16.70 -8.14 -8.08
C MET A 265 -18.22 -7.98 -7.97
N PRO A 266 -18.92 -7.60 -9.06
CA PRO A 266 -18.38 -7.30 -10.40
C PRO A 266 -17.68 -5.93 -10.48
N ALA A 267 -16.85 -5.73 -11.51
CA ALA A 267 -15.92 -4.60 -11.68
C ALA A 267 -16.57 -3.24 -12.08
N GLY A 268 -17.77 -2.96 -11.57
CA GLY A 268 -18.59 -1.81 -11.94
C GLY A 268 -19.22 -1.92 -13.33
N GLY A 269 -19.91 -0.87 -13.79
CA GLY A 269 -20.59 -0.82 -15.08
C GLY A 269 -22.09 -0.65 -14.97
N PHE A 270 -22.80 -1.02 -16.04
CA PHE A 270 -24.26 -0.87 -16.17
C PHE A 270 -24.99 -2.14 -15.72
N PHE A 271 -25.92 -2.00 -14.78
CA PHE A 271 -26.67 -3.12 -14.20
C PHE A 271 -28.16 -2.81 -14.11
N ASP A 272 -28.95 -3.89 -14.06
CA ASP A 272 -30.34 -3.84 -13.62
C ASP A 272 -30.40 -4.11 -12.11
N PHE A 273 -31.02 -3.20 -11.34
CA PHE A 273 -31.08 -3.27 -9.88
C PHE A 273 -32.38 -3.89 -9.34
N ILE A 274 -33.25 -4.45 -10.19
CA ILE A 274 -34.56 -5.01 -9.80
C ILE A 274 -34.47 -6.02 -8.64
N SER A 275 -33.41 -6.83 -8.53
CA SER A 275 -33.24 -7.86 -7.49
C SER A 275 -32.13 -7.58 -6.47
N SER A 276 -31.58 -6.36 -6.45
CA SER A 276 -30.32 -5.99 -5.76
C SER A 276 -29.10 -6.80 -6.24
N LEU A 277 -28.08 -6.12 -6.74
CA LEU A 277 -26.84 -6.72 -7.23
C LEU A 277 -25.96 -7.14 -6.03
N PRO A 278 -25.62 -8.43 -5.86
CA PRO A 278 -24.63 -8.84 -4.88
C PRO A 278 -23.22 -8.45 -5.37
N VAL A 279 -22.51 -7.68 -4.56
CA VAL A 279 -21.12 -7.27 -4.78
C VAL A 279 -20.24 -7.94 -3.73
N SER A 280 -19.30 -8.75 -4.19
CA SER A 280 -18.31 -9.41 -3.36
C SER A 280 -17.00 -8.64 -3.39
N ILE A 281 -16.29 -8.65 -2.28
CA ILE A 281 -14.94 -8.10 -2.16
C ILE A 281 -13.98 -9.24 -1.81
N ASN A 282 -12.93 -9.39 -2.61
CA ASN A 282 -11.83 -10.32 -2.36
C ASN A 282 -10.63 -9.53 -1.81
N SER A 283 -10.08 -9.96 -0.67
CA SER A 283 -8.92 -9.29 -0.05
C SER A 283 -8.14 -10.29 0.79
N THR A 284 -6.83 -10.08 0.87
CA THR A 284 -5.94 -10.80 1.79
C THR A 284 -6.09 -10.29 3.23
N SER A 285 -6.63 -9.08 3.42
CA SER A 285 -6.89 -8.49 4.73
C SER A 285 -8.27 -8.89 5.26
N LYS A 286 -8.37 -9.01 6.59
CA LYS A 286 -9.65 -9.20 7.31
C LYS A 286 -10.30 -7.87 7.72
N GLU A 287 -9.55 -6.77 7.64
CA GLU A 287 -9.99 -5.43 8.04
C GLU A 287 -10.27 -4.60 6.78
N VAL A 288 -11.41 -4.87 6.13
CA VAL A 288 -11.83 -4.22 4.89
C VAL A 288 -13.02 -3.32 5.15
N PHE A 289 -12.94 -2.07 4.69
CA PHE A 289 -13.95 -1.04 4.87
C PHE A 289 -14.38 -0.46 3.53
N TYR A 290 -15.64 -0.02 3.43
CA TYR A 290 -16.19 0.50 2.20
C TYR A 290 -17.19 1.63 2.40
N THR A 291 -17.43 2.37 1.33
CA THR A 291 -18.40 3.47 1.19
C THR A 291 -19.12 3.31 -0.14
N ILE A 292 -20.38 3.73 -0.23
CA ILE A 292 -21.19 3.62 -1.46
C ILE A 292 -21.49 4.99 -2.10
N ASP A 293 -21.08 6.06 -1.44
CA ASP A 293 -21.27 7.45 -1.88
C ASP A 293 -20.02 8.04 -2.55
N GLY A 294 -18.96 7.26 -2.72
CA GLY A 294 -17.68 7.69 -3.29
C GLY A 294 -16.75 8.43 -2.34
N SER A 295 -17.10 8.55 -1.06
CA SER A 295 -16.19 9.06 -0.02
C SER A 295 -15.06 8.06 0.26
N GLU A 296 -13.89 8.52 0.75
CA GLU A 296 -12.79 7.61 1.07
C GLU A 296 -13.14 6.71 2.29
N PRO A 297 -12.98 5.38 2.20
CA PRO A 297 -13.22 4.50 3.33
C PRO A 297 -12.23 4.74 4.47
N THR A 298 -12.75 4.83 5.69
CA THR A 298 -11.98 4.93 6.93
C THR A 298 -12.37 3.80 7.88
N ARG A 299 -11.70 3.69 9.04
CA ARG A 299 -12.10 2.73 10.11
C ARG A 299 -13.51 2.95 10.64
N ASN A 300 -14.08 4.14 10.44
CA ASN A 300 -15.44 4.48 10.85
C ASN A 300 -16.48 4.18 9.75
N SER A 301 -16.05 3.80 8.54
CA SER A 301 -16.91 3.40 7.44
C SER A 301 -17.47 1.98 7.67
N LEU A 302 -18.31 1.50 6.75
CA LEU A 302 -18.91 0.17 6.86
C LEU A 302 -17.85 -0.92 6.70
N LYS A 303 -17.79 -1.87 7.64
CA LYS A 303 -16.90 -3.03 7.56
C LYS A 303 -17.49 -4.11 6.66
N TYR A 304 -16.71 -4.58 5.70
CA TYR A 304 -17.09 -5.71 4.85
C TYR A 304 -17.05 -7.01 5.64
N THR A 305 -18.18 -7.71 5.69
CA THR A 305 -18.33 -9.01 6.36
C THR A 305 -19.09 -10.03 5.52
N ASN A 306 -19.91 -9.56 4.57
CA ASN A 306 -20.73 -10.34 3.65
C ASN A 306 -20.89 -9.54 2.35
N PRO A 307 -21.28 -10.19 1.23
CA PRO A 307 -21.56 -9.49 -0.02
C PRO A 307 -22.51 -8.29 0.16
N ILE A 308 -22.15 -7.17 -0.44
CA ILE A 308 -22.90 -5.90 -0.39
C ILE A 308 -24.07 -6.02 -1.36
N LYS A 309 -25.28 -5.62 -0.94
CA LYS A 309 -26.45 -5.58 -1.82
C LYS A 309 -26.64 -4.17 -2.37
N VAL A 310 -26.29 -3.97 -3.64
CA VAL A 310 -26.45 -2.68 -4.32
C VAL A 310 -27.81 -2.66 -5.02
N SER A 311 -28.71 -1.75 -4.62
CA SER A 311 -30.08 -1.64 -5.14
C SER A 311 -30.32 -0.40 -6.01
N SER A 312 -29.31 0.43 -6.23
CA SER A 312 -29.37 1.63 -7.05
C SER A 312 -27.96 2.02 -7.49
N PRO A 313 -27.81 2.91 -8.50
CA PRO A 313 -26.51 3.44 -8.89
C PRO A 313 -25.73 4.01 -7.70
N CYS A 314 -24.44 3.74 -7.64
CA CYS A 314 -23.58 4.17 -6.54
C CYS A 314 -22.11 4.19 -6.95
N ASN A 315 -21.27 4.87 -6.15
CA ASN A 315 -19.83 4.84 -6.28
C ASN A 315 -19.25 4.07 -5.09
N LEU A 316 -18.88 2.80 -5.32
CA LEU A 316 -18.34 1.93 -4.29
C LEU A 316 -16.83 2.08 -4.23
N LYS A 317 -16.35 2.56 -3.07
CA LYS A 317 -14.92 2.56 -2.73
C LYS A 317 -14.64 1.56 -1.62
N VAL A 318 -13.51 0.87 -1.72
CA VAL A 318 -13.10 -0.18 -0.78
C VAL A 318 -11.62 0.00 -0.42
N LYS A 319 -11.30 -0.19 0.86
CA LYS A 319 -9.93 -0.08 1.39
C LYS A 319 -9.68 -1.12 2.46
N ALA A 320 -8.50 -1.75 2.45
CA ALA A 320 -8.02 -2.55 3.57
C ALA A 320 -7.27 -1.64 4.55
N ILE A 321 -7.61 -1.72 5.84
CA ILE A 321 -7.06 -0.85 6.88
C ILE A 321 -6.63 -1.69 8.10
N ASP A 322 -5.37 -2.11 8.12
CA ASP A 322 -4.80 -2.91 9.22
C ASP A 322 -4.24 -1.99 10.32
N GLY A 323 -4.60 -2.24 11.58
CA GLY A 323 -4.15 -1.46 12.73
C GLY A 323 -2.64 -1.46 12.93
N GLU A 324 -1.97 -2.54 12.51
CA GLU A 324 -0.55 -2.75 12.73
C GLU A 324 0.31 -2.19 11.59
N PHE A 325 -0.16 -2.27 10.34
CA PHE A 325 0.70 -2.11 9.17
C PHE A 325 0.21 -1.10 8.11
N GLY A 326 -0.81 -0.30 8.44
CA GLY A 326 -1.27 0.82 7.61
C GLY A 326 -2.47 0.49 6.73
N GLU A 327 -2.51 1.09 5.53
CA GLU A 327 -3.69 1.11 4.65
C GLU A 327 -3.31 0.73 3.22
N SER A 328 -4.19 0.00 2.51
CA SER A 328 -4.03 -0.30 1.08
C SER A 328 -4.34 0.93 0.21
N GLU A 329 -4.05 0.82 -1.10
CA GLU A 329 -4.70 1.66 -2.10
C GLU A 329 -6.22 1.42 -2.11
N ILE A 330 -6.96 2.38 -2.69
CA ILE A 330 -8.42 2.36 -2.79
C ILE A 330 -8.83 1.70 -4.10
N SER A 331 -9.65 0.67 -4.00
CA SER A 331 -10.39 0.14 -5.14
C SER A 331 -11.69 0.90 -5.31
N GLU A 332 -11.95 1.35 -6.54
CA GLU A 332 -13.13 2.14 -6.88
C GLU A 332 -13.87 1.51 -8.06
N VAL A 333 -15.18 1.32 -7.91
CA VAL A 333 -16.06 0.96 -9.02
C VAL A 333 -17.34 1.78 -9.00
N VAL A 334 -17.81 2.15 -10.18
CA VAL A 334 -19.07 2.88 -10.35
C VAL A 334 -20.14 1.96 -10.92
N PHE A 335 -21.25 1.81 -10.20
CA PHE A 335 -22.44 1.09 -10.65
C PHE A 335 -23.45 2.08 -11.23
N LYS A 336 -23.91 1.82 -12.45
CA LYS A 336 -24.82 2.69 -13.21
C LYS A 336 -26.09 1.92 -13.58
N GLN A 337 -27.20 2.64 -13.71
CA GLN A 337 -28.47 2.08 -14.17
C GLN A 337 -28.38 1.72 -15.64
N ALA A 338 -28.65 0.46 -15.99
CA ALA A 338 -28.67 -0.03 -17.37
C ALA A 338 -29.54 0.86 -18.26
N PRO A 339 -29.02 1.34 -19.41
CA PRO A 339 -29.83 2.11 -20.36
C PRO A 339 -30.89 1.23 -21.02
N SER A 340 -31.96 1.85 -21.48
CA SER A 340 -33.04 1.20 -22.20
C SER A 340 -33.29 1.91 -23.53
N PHE A 341 -33.13 1.16 -24.62
CA PHE A 341 -33.31 1.63 -25.99
C PHE A 341 -34.51 0.94 -26.60
N THR A 342 -35.70 1.49 -26.34
CA THR A 342 -36.96 0.98 -26.87
C THR A 342 -37.25 1.60 -28.25
N GLY A 343 -37.65 0.75 -29.20
CA GLY A 343 -37.97 1.16 -30.58
C GLY A 343 -36.83 1.01 -31.58
N GLU A 344 -37.20 0.89 -32.85
CA GLU A 344 -36.29 0.69 -33.97
C GLU A 344 -35.42 1.93 -34.22
N ARG A 345 -34.10 1.78 -34.13
CA ARG A 345 -33.14 2.91 -34.18
C ARG A 345 -32.62 3.23 -35.58
N PHE A 346 -32.66 2.26 -36.50
CA PHE A 346 -32.19 2.43 -37.86
C PHE A 346 -33.05 1.64 -38.86
N LYS A 347 -33.50 2.33 -39.92
CA LYS A 347 -34.35 1.80 -41.01
C LYS A 347 -33.72 1.91 -42.41
N GLY A 348 -32.46 2.33 -42.50
CA GLY A 348 -31.78 2.52 -43.77
C GLY A 348 -31.28 1.21 -44.39
N LYS A 349 -30.65 1.31 -45.56
CA LYS A 349 -30.00 0.17 -46.20
C LYS A 349 -28.78 -0.27 -45.39
N THR A 350 -28.61 -1.59 -45.27
CA THR A 350 -27.50 -2.22 -44.54
C THR A 350 -26.80 -3.26 -45.41
N GLN A 351 -25.52 -3.46 -45.18
CA GLN A 351 -24.74 -4.59 -45.70
C GLN A 351 -24.07 -5.34 -44.55
N LYS A 352 -23.82 -6.65 -44.72
CA LYS A 352 -23.11 -7.46 -43.71
C LYS A 352 -21.68 -6.97 -43.49
N GLY A 353 -21.15 -7.22 -42.28
CA GLY A 353 -19.82 -6.83 -41.85
C GLY A 353 -19.81 -5.47 -41.15
N ILE A 354 -18.78 -5.23 -40.35
CA ILE A 354 -18.55 -3.98 -39.60
C ILE A 354 -17.43 -3.17 -40.27
N SER A 355 -17.57 -1.85 -40.33
CA SER A 355 -16.51 -0.98 -40.84
C SER A 355 -15.39 -0.87 -39.81
N TYR A 356 -14.15 -0.73 -40.26
CA TYR A 356 -13.04 -0.44 -39.38
C TYR A 356 -12.18 0.72 -39.89
N GLN A 357 -11.53 1.39 -38.96
CA GLN A 357 -10.45 2.35 -39.19
C GLN A 357 -9.24 1.94 -38.36
N TYR A 358 -8.06 1.96 -38.97
CA TYR A 358 -6.79 1.57 -38.38
C TYR A 358 -5.84 2.76 -38.29
N TYR A 359 -5.14 2.86 -37.17
CA TYR A 359 -4.30 4.00 -36.79
C TYR A 359 -2.95 3.53 -36.24
N GLU A 360 -1.92 4.36 -36.35
CA GLU A 360 -0.54 4.10 -35.88
C GLU A 360 -0.01 5.27 -35.02
N ASN A 361 1.17 5.11 -34.42
CA ASN A 361 1.86 6.08 -33.54
C ASN A 361 1.31 6.22 -32.11
N TYR A 362 0.84 5.11 -31.51
CA TYR A 362 0.28 5.05 -30.15
C TYR A 362 1.23 4.49 -29.08
N TYR A 363 2.55 4.50 -29.33
CA TYR A 363 3.54 3.88 -28.45
C TYR A 363 3.57 4.46 -27.04
N PHE A 364 3.37 5.77 -26.89
CA PHE A 364 3.48 6.47 -25.60
C PHE A 364 2.26 7.32 -25.28
N ARG A 365 1.13 7.06 -25.96
CA ARG A 365 -0.12 7.75 -25.65
C ARG A 365 -0.84 7.05 -24.51
N GLU A 366 -1.32 7.85 -23.56
CA GLU A 366 -2.22 7.41 -22.50
C GLU A 366 -3.66 7.55 -22.99
N GLY A 367 -4.48 6.53 -22.71
CA GLY A 367 -5.91 6.56 -23.03
C GLY A 367 -6.28 6.28 -24.49
N LEU A 368 -7.58 6.15 -24.72
CA LEU A 368 -8.21 6.21 -26.05
C LEU A 368 -8.10 7.63 -26.63
N PRO A 369 -7.65 7.79 -27.88
CA PRO A 369 -7.63 9.08 -28.56
C PRO A 369 -9.04 9.57 -28.91
N ASP A 370 -9.16 10.85 -29.27
CA ASP A 370 -10.27 11.28 -30.11
C ASP A 370 -10.05 10.80 -31.55
N PHE A 371 -10.61 9.64 -31.86
CA PHE A 371 -10.50 9.02 -33.19
C PHE A 371 -10.99 9.91 -34.34
N ASN A 372 -11.73 10.99 -34.09
CA ASN A 372 -12.14 11.94 -35.14
C ASN A 372 -11.02 12.90 -35.56
N GLU A 373 -9.99 13.08 -34.73
CA GLU A 373 -8.87 13.98 -34.98
C GLU A 373 -7.61 13.26 -35.48
N GLU A 374 -7.67 11.94 -35.59
CA GLU A 374 -6.52 11.08 -35.84
C GLU A 374 -6.32 10.77 -37.32
N ALA A 375 -5.05 10.66 -37.73
CA ALA A 375 -4.69 10.33 -39.10
C ALA A 375 -4.97 8.84 -39.38
N ILE A 376 -5.95 8.59 -40.24
CA ILE A 376 -6.35 7.23 -40.63
C ILE A 376 -5.29 6.62 -41.56
N VAL A 377 -4.79 5.44 -41.19
CA VAL A 377 -3.83 4.66 -42.00
C VAL A 377 -4.54 3.72 -42.96
N GLU A 378 -5.65 3.11 -42.54
CA GLU A 378 -6.48 2.25 -43.41
C GLU A 378 -7.95 2.26 -42.96
N THR A 379 -8.84 2.10 -43.93
CA THR A 379 -10.26 1.83 -43.71
C THR A 379 -10.71 0.59 -44.46
N GLY A 380 -11.65 -0.16 -43.91
CA GLY A 380 -12.25 -1.27 -44.63
C GLY A 380 -13.49 -1.83 -43.94
N THR A 381 -13.87 -3.04 -44.33
CA THR A 381 -14.94 -3.83 -43.69
C THR A 381 -14.40 -5.19 -43.30
N THR A 382 -14.89 -5.74 -42.18
CA THR A 382 -14.53 -7.06 -41.68
C THR A 382 -15.76 -7.73 -41.06
N ASP A 383 -15.73 -9.05 -40.95
CA ASP A 383 -16.80 -9.84 -40.33
C ASP A 383 -16.49 -10.18 -38.86
N GLN A 384 -15.34 -9.73 -38.33
CA GLN A 384 -14.88 -10.03 -36.98
C GLN A 384 -14.35 -8.80 -36.24
N ILE A 385 -14.60 -8.75 -34.94
CA ILE A 385 -14.07 -7.72 -34.02
C ILE A 385 -12.91 -8.34 -33.24
N ASN A 386 -11.73 -8.34 -33.86
CA ASN A 386 -10.51 -8.87 -33.28
C ASN A 386 -9.28 -8.16 -33.87
N LEU A 387 -8.08 -8.60 -33.47
CA LEU A 387 -6.81 -7.97 -33.87
C LEU A 387 -6.22 -8.52 -35.18
N GLY A 388 -7.01 -9.20 -36.02
CA GLY A 388 -6.55 -9.79 -37.28
C GLY A 388 -6.13 -8.76 -38.34
N ILE A 389 -6.70 -7.55 -38.29
CA ILE A 389 -6.43 -6.44 -39.23
C ILE A 389 -5.22 -5.59 -38.85
N LYS A 390 -4.54 -5.88 -37.74
CA LYS A 390 -3.37 -5.10 -37.30
C LYS A 390 -2.23 -5.19 -38.32
N LYS A 391 -1.52 -4.08 -38.55
CA LYS A 391 -0.32 -4.04 -39.41
C LYS A 391 1.00 -4.13 -38.62
N GLN A 392 0.96 -3.74 -37.36
CA GLN A 392 2.11 -3.81 -36.46
C GLN A 392 1.72 -4.41 -35.11
N TYR A 393 2.73 -4.72 -34.31
CA TYR A 393 2.53 -5.41 -33.02
C TYR A 393 2.23 -4.44 -31.87
N GLU A 394 2.67 -3.18 -31.97
CA GLU A 394 2.62 -2.20 -30.89
C GLU A 394 2.26 -0.82 -31.43
N GLY A 395 1.73 0.06 -30.58
CA GLY A 395 1.52 1.45 -30.94
C GLY A 395 0.52 1.67 -32.07
N PHE A 396 -0.54 0.86 -32.12
CA PHE A 396 -1.66 1.01 -33.06
C PHE A 396 -2.98 1.21 -32.32
N ALA A 397 -4.00 1.68 -33.02
CA ALA A 397 -5.37 1.72 -32.55
C ALA A 397 -6.34 1.25 -33.64
N ILE A 398 -7.50 0.76 -33.22
CA ILE A 398 -8.56 0.27 -34.12
C ILE A 398 -9.90 0.78 -33.62
N SER A 399 -10.68 1.35 -34.54
CA SER A 399 -12.10 1.64 -34.34
C SER A 399 -12.92 0.74 -35.25
N PHE A 400 -13.78 -0.09 -34.67
CA PHE A 400 -14.83 -0.82 -35.38
C PHE A 400 -16.15 -0.07 -35.23
N GLU A 401 -16.86 0.21 -36.32
CA GLU A 401 -18.11 0.96 -36.30
C GLU A 401 -19.15 0.38 -37.25
N GLY A 402 -20.37 0.20 -36.78
CA GLY A 402 -21.46 -0.33 -37.57
C GLY A 402 -22.75 -0.45 -36.78
N LEU A 403 -23.46 -1.54 -37.03
CA LEU A 403 -24.73 -1.90 -36.45
C LEU A 403 -24.66 -3.33 -35.94
N ILE A 404 -25.28 -3.59 -34.79
CA ILE A 404 -25.60 -4.95 -34.33
C ILE A 404 -27.10 -5.19 -34.49
N LYS A 405 -27.47 -6.35 -35.04
CA LYS A 405 -28.86 -6.75 -35.22
C LYS A 405 -29.34 -7.58 -34.03
N ILE A 406 -30.38 -7.10 -33.36
CA ILE A 406 -31.06 -7.74 -32.24
C ILE A 406 -32.35 -8.38 -32.75
N GLU A 407 -32.52 -9.68 -32.53
CA GLU A 407 -33.67 -10.44 -33.06
C GLU A 407 -34.91 -10.39 -32.14
N LYS A 408 -34.72 -10.12 -30.85
CA LYS A 408 -35.78 -10.11 -29.83
C LYS A 408 -35.58 -8.95 -28.86
N ASP A 409 -36.69 -8.33 -28.45
CA ASP A 409 -36.68 -7.36 -27.37
C ASP A 409 -36.21 -8.05 -26.08
N GLY A 410 -35.32 -7.40 -25.32
CA GLY A 410 -34.86 -7.94 -24.06
C GLY A 410 -33.65 -7.25 -23.46
N SER A 411 -33.24 -7.75 -22.30
CA SER A 411 -31.97 -7.38 -21.67
C SER A 411 -30.83 -8.20 -22.29
N TYR A 412 -29.75 -7.51 -22.61
CA TYR A 412 -28.54 -8.07 -23.17
C TYR A 412 -27.34 -7.64 -22.33
N THR A 413 -26.43 -8.58 -22.07
CA THR A 413 -25.11 -8.29 -21.51
C THR A 413 -24.11 -8.29 -22.65
N PHE A 414 -23.33 -7.22 -22.76
CA PHE A 414 -22.13 -7.21 -23.59
C PHE A 414 -20.91 -7.35 -22.70
N SER A 415 -19.88 -8.03 -23.18
CA SER A 415 -18.60 -8.15 -22.49
C SER A 415 -17.44 -7.89 -23.44
N VAL A 416 -16.36 -7.29 -22.94
CA VAL A 416 -15.09 -7.17 -23.66
C VAL A 416 -13.98 -7.82 -22.86
N ARG A 417 -13.21 -8.69 -23.53
CA ARG A 417 -11.95 -9.25 -23.04
C ARG A 417 -10.85 -8.61 -23.86
N SER A 418 -10.02 -7.80 -23.22
CA SER A 418 -8.85 -7.20 -23.87
C SER A 418 -7.67 -7.03 -22.92
N ASN A 419 -6.46 -7.10 -23.46
CA ASN A 419 -5.21 -6.92 -22.71
C ASN A 419 -4.81 -5.44 -22.53
N ASP A 420 -5.45 -4.53 -23.25
CA ASP A 420 -5.24 -3.09 -23.23
C ASP A 420 -6.58 -2.34 -23.19
N GLU A 421 -6.51 -1.01 -23.27
CA GLU A 421 -7.66 -0.14 -23.19
C GLU A 421 -8.64 -0.38 -24.34
N SER A 422 -9.90 -0.59 -23.99
CA SER A 422 -10.97 -0.79 -24.95
C SER A 422 -12.28 -0.19 -24.46
N LYS A 423 -13.15 0.13 -25.42
CA LYS A 423 -14.45 0.73 -25.14
C LYS A 423 -15.50 0.19 -26.08
N VAL A 424 -16.65 -0.19 -25.52
CA VAL A 424 -17.83 -0.61 -26.28
C VAL A 424 -18.89 0.47 -26.13
N ILE A 425 -19.35 0.99 -27.26
CA ILE A 425 -20.34 2.05 -27.36
C ILE A 425 -21.55 1.48 -28.10
N LEU A 426 -22.73 1.60 -27.50
CA LEU A 426 -23.98 1.11 -28.06
C LEU A 426 -25.01 2.22 -28.07
N ASP A 427 -25.59 2.51 -29.24
CA ASP A 427 -26.52 3.64 -29.46
C ASP A 427 -26.02 4.99 -28.92
N GLY A 428 -24.71 5.21 -29.00
CA GLY A 428 -24.04 6.43 -28.52
C GLY A 428 -23.78 6.47 -27.01
N TYR A 429 -24.11 5.40 -26.27
CA TYR A 429 -23.79 5.27 -24.85
C TYR A 429 -22.55 4.42 -24.63
N ASP A 430 -21.64 4.91 -23.81
CA ASP A 430 -20.42 4.23 -23.38
C ASP A 430 -20.75 3.05 -22.45
N LEU A 431 -21.10 1.90 -23.01
CA LEU A 431 -21.59 0.75 -22.27
C LEU A 431 -20.48 0.08 -21.46
N ILE A 432 -19.28 -0.04 -22.02
CA ILE A 432 -18.13 -0.66 -21.36
C ILE A 432 -16.92 0.22 -21.59
N PHE A 433 -16.20 0.53 -20.52
CA PHE A 433 -14.86 1.10 -20.58
C PHE A 433 -13.93 0.19 -19.79
N LYS A 434 -12.93 -0.36 -20.47
CA LYS A 434 -11.88 -1.16 -19.88
C LYS A 434 -10.58 -0.37 -19.99
N GLU A 435 -10.05 0.01 -18.85
CA GLU A 435 -8.76 0.70 -18.75
C GLU A 435 -7.60 -0.22 -19.14
N ARG A 436 -6.48 0.40 -19.52
CA ARG A 436 -5.22 -0.31 -19.71
C ARG A 436 -4.77 -0.90 -18.37
N GLY A 437 -4.67 -2.21 -18.28
CA GLY A 437 -4.29 -2.89 -17.04
C GLY A 437 -4.11 -4.40 -17.22
N TYR A 438 -3.35 -5.00 -16.32
CA TYR A 438 -3.16 -6.45 -16.18
C TYR A 438 -3.76 -6.87 -14.83
N PRO A 439 -4.48 -7.98 -14.70
CA PRO A 439 -4.59 -9.14 -15.62
C PRO A 439 -5.70 -9.04 -16.68
N TYR A 440 -5.90 -10.14 -17.41
CA TYR A 440 -6.87 -10.32 -18.51
C TYR A 440 -8.32 -10.33 -17.98
N ASP A 441 -8.81 -9.19 -17.54
CA ASP A 441 -10.15 -9.13 -16.98
C ASP A 441 -11.19 -8.85 -18.07
N GLU A 442 -12.32 -9.55 -17.97
CA GLU A 442 -13.50 -9.26 -18.77
C GLU A 442 -14.31 -8.19 -18.06
N LYS A 443 -14.66 -7.11 -18.77
CA LYS A 443 -15.65 -6.14 -18.28
C LYS A 443 -16.95 -6.30 -19.05
N SER A 444 -18.06 -6.15 -18.36
CA SER A 444 -19.40 -6.29 -18.93
C SER A 444 -20.31 -5.11 -18.61
N GLY A 445 -21.36 -4.96 -19.41
CA GLY A 445 -22.40 -3.97 -19.23
C GLY A 445 -23.75 -4.49 -19.73
N ILE A 446 -24.79 -4.27 -18.94
CA ILE A 446 -26.17 -4.65 -19.25
C ILE A 446 -26.89 -3.49 -19.93
N VAL A 447 -27.71 -3.81 -20.93
CA VAL A 447 -28.54 -2.87 -21.68
C VAL A 447 -29.84 -3.53 -22.12
N THR A 448 -30.95 -2.80 -22.09
CA THR A 448 -32.21 -3.26 -22.68
C THR A 448 -32.33 -2.77 -24.12
N LEU A 449 -32.54 -3.69 -25.05
CA LEU A 449 -32.61 -3.42 -26.49
C LEU A 449 -33.94 -3.89 -27.05
N ALA A 450 -34.50 -3.10 -27.97
CA ALA A 450 -35.58 -3.55 -28.84
C ALA A 450 -35.03 -4.39 -29.99
N LYS A 451 -35.89 -5.20 -30.60
CA LYS A 451 -35.60 -5.86 -31.87
C LYS A 451 -35.30 -4.82 -32.93
N GLY A 452 -34.21 -5.04 -33.67
CA GLY A 452 -33.79 -4.18 -34.78
C GLY A 452 -32.29 -3.94 -34.80
N PHE A 453 -31.89 -2.92 -35.56
CA PHE A 453 -30.49 -2.51 -35.66
C PHE A 453 -30.16 -1.45 -34.62
N HIS A 454 -29.09 -1.66 -33.87
CA HIS A 454 -28.52 -0.72 -32.90
C HIS A 454 -27.14 -0.29 -33.34
N SER A 455 -26.80 0.98 -33.15
CA SER A 455 -25.45 1.48 -33.44
C SER A 455 -24.45 0.80 -32.52
N PHE A 456 -23.36 0.28 -33.08
CA PHE A 456 -22.37 -0.47 -32.32
C PHE A 456 -20.97 -0.04 -32.71
N LYS A 457 -20.15 0.29 -31.71
CA LYS A 457 -18.78 0.72 -31.90
C LYS A 457 -17.86 0.13 -30.85
N VAL A 458 -16.70 -0.34 -31.29
CA VAL A 458 -15.65 -0.90 -30.43
C VAL A 458 -14.36 -0.17 -30.71
N LEU A 459 -13.79 0.43 -29.68
CA LEU A 459 -12.50 1.11 -29.73
C LEU A 459 -11.46 0.27 -29.00
N TYR A 460 -10.25 0.19 -29.55
CA TYR A 460 -9.13 -0.51 -28.94
C TYR A 460 -7.83 0.25 -29.23
N VAL A 461 -6.99 0.40 -28.21
CA VAL A 461 -5.61 0.88 -28.35
C VAL A 461 -4.67 -0.25 -27.95
N GLY A 462 -3.79 -0.64 -28.88
CA GLY A 462 -2.80 -1.68 -28.66
C GLY A 462 -1.72 -1.26 -27.65
N PRO A 463 -0.92 -2.23 -27.16
CA PRO A 463 0.08 -1.98 -26.16
C PRO A 463 1.22 -1.13 -26.70
N ALA A 464 1.86 -0.42 -25.78
CA ALA A 464 3.12 0.27 -25.98
C ALA A 464 4.33 -0.67 -26.12
N PHE A 465 4.22 -1.90 -25.60
CA PHE A 465 5.32 -2.87 -25.46
C PHE A 465 4.85 -4.29 -25.77
N LYS A 466 5.78 -5.20 -26.04
CA LYS A 466 5.47 -6.58 -26.43
C LYS A 466 4.68 -7.34 -25.35
N LYS A 467 3.35 -7.33 -25.46
CA LYS A 467 2.41 -8.09 -24.62
C LYS A 467 1.58 -9.04 -25.48
N LYS A 468 1.05 -10.10 -24.88
CA LYS A 468 0.07 -10.97 -25.54
C LYS A 468 -1.18 -10.13 -25.88
N LEU A 469 -1.34 -9.86 -27.16
CA LEU A 469 -2.45 -9.12 -27.75
C LEU A 469 -3.73 -9.94 -27.70
N ASP A 470 -4.83 -9.31 -27.29
CA ASP A 470 -6.11 -9.97 -27.19
C ASP A 470 -7.25 -8.93 -27.23
N LEU A 471 -8.23 -9.17 -28.08
CA LEU A 471 -9.49 -8.44 -28.15
C LEU A 471 -10.57 -9.42 -28.61
N ALA A 472 -11.58 -9.62 -27.77
CA ALA A 472 -12.79 -10.33 -28.11
C ALA A 472 -13.99 -9.65 -27.44
N VAL A 473 -15.09 -9.56 -28.18
CA VAL A 473 -16.35 -8.96 -27.69
C VAL A 473 -17.43 -10.02 -27.72
N TYR A 474 -18.12 -10.17 -26.58
CA TYR A 474 -19.15 -11.16 -26.36
C TYR A 474 -20.49 -10.47 -26.14
N TYR A 475 -21.56 -11.21 -26.40
CA TYR A 475 -22.91 -10.83 -26.01
C TYR A 475 -23.71 -12.06 -25.55
N GLU A 476 -24.67 -11.82 -24.68
CA GLU A 476 -25.67 -12.79 -24.23
C GLU A 476 -26.99 -12.07 -24.00
N GLY A 477 -28.11 -12.81 -24.05
CA GLY A 477 -29.43 -12.24 -23.83
C GLY A 477 -30.53 -13.25 -24.10
N LEU A 478 -31.74 -12.77 -24.31
CA LEU A 478 -32.92 -13.63 -24.44
C LEU A 478 -32.83 -14.54 -25.67
N GLY A 479 -32.51 -15.82 -25.44
CA GLY A 479 -32.32 -16.83 -26.48
C GLY A 479 -30.94 -16.82 -27.15
N VAL A 480 -29.96 -16.15 -26.54
CA VAL A 480 -28.56 -16.10 -26.97
C VAL A 480 -27.69 -16.47 -25.77
N GLU A 481 -27.10 -17.66 -25.79
CA GLU A 481 -26.04 -18.00 -24.83
C GLU A 481 -24.80 -17.14 -25.11
N LYS A 482 -24.02 -16.87 -24.05
CA LYS A 482 -22.79 -16.09 -24.17
C LYS A 482 -21.87 -16.65 -25.24
N GLN A 483 -21.61 -15.83 -26.24
CA GLN A 483 -20.75 -16.15 -27.36
C GLN A 483 -20.05 -14.88 -27.86
N GLU A 484 -18.93 -15.04 -28.57
CA GLU A 484 -18.33 -13.92 -29.31
C GLU A 484 -19.34 -13.41 -30.34
N ILE A 485 -19.42 -12.08 -30.52
CA ILE A 485 -20.38 -11.48 -31.44
C ILE A 485 -20.16 -12.05 -32.84
N PRO A 486 -21.11 -12.82 -33.40
CA PRO A 486 -20.88 -13.54 -34.63
C PRO A 486 -21.10 -12.63 -35.85
N ALA A 487 -20.49 -12.98 -36.97
CA ALA A 487 -20.54 -12.17 -38.20
C ALA A 487 -21.98 -11.91 -38.69
N GLU A 488 -22.89 -12.83 -38.40
CA GLU A 488 -24.30 -12.82 -38.85
C GLU A 488 -25.11 -11.67 -38.27
N VAL A 489 -24.69 -11.11 -37.13
CA VAL A 489 -25.37 -9.99 -36.47
C VAL A 489 -24.68 -8.65 -36.70
N LEU A 490 -23.54 -8.62 -37.41
CA LEU A 490 -22.78 -7.40 -37.70
C LEU A 490 -23.11 -6.83 -39.08
N PHE A 491 -23.40 -5.54 -39.10
CA PHE A 491 -23.76 -4.81 -40.31
C PHE A 491 -23.13 -3.42 -40.34
N HIS A 492 -23.03 -2.80 -41.51
CA HIS A 492 -22.68 -1.40 -41.68
C HIS A 492 -23.71 -0.70 -42.57
N LYS A 493 -23.79 0.62 -42.42
CA LYS A 493 -24.70 1.47 -43.18
C LYS A 493 -24.15 1.63 -44.61
N ILE A 494 -25.01 1.53 -45.61
CA ILE A 494 -24.65 1.86 -47.00
C ILE A 494 -25.46 3.07 -47.47
N GLY A 495 -24.83 3.92 -48.28
CA GLY A 495 -25.48 5.09 -48.87
C GLY A 495 -26.70 4.68 -49.70
N ASN A 496 -27.72 5.56 -49.74
CA ASN A 496 -28.93 5.32 -50.51
C ASN A 496 -28.67 5.20 -52.01
#